data_AF-A0AAW2VIF1-F1
#
_entry.id   AF-A0AAW2VIF1-F1
#
_cell.length_a   1.000
_cell.length_b   1.000
_cell.length_c   1.000
_cell.angle_alpha   90.00
_cell.angle_beta   90.00
_cell.angle_gamma   90.00
#
_symmetry.space_group_name_H-M   'P 1'
#
loop_
_entity.id
_entity.type
_entity.pdbx_description
1 polymer ?
#
loop_
_entity_poly.entity_id
_entity_poly.type
_entity_poly.pdbx_seq_one_letter_code
_entity_poly.pdbx_strand_id
1 'polypeptide(L)'
;EYRAELKKLGHKVMEIMDENLGLPKGYIKNAFDGGVENTAFFGTKVSHYPPCPHPEKVNALRAHTDAGGVVLLFQDDEATIQPAPQLLDAKVENKVKNVAKYPKFVFGDYMSVYLEQKFQPKEPRFRAVAAI
;
A
#
# COMPACT_ATOMS: atom_id res chain seq x y z
N GLU A 1 17.59 10.81 -9.57
CA GLU A 1 16.48 11.78 -9.65
C GLU A 1 15.19 11.25 -9.00
N TYR A 2 14.51 10.27 -9.60
CA TYR A 2 13.22 9.71 -9.13
C TYR A 2 13.14 9.44 -7.61
N ARG A 3 14.11 8.69 -7.05
CA ARG A 3 14.17 8.38 -5.61
C ARG A 3 14.21 9.63 -4.72
N ALA A 4 14.92 10.67 -5.13
CA ALA A 4 15.04 11.90 -4.35
C ALA A 4 13.73 12.68 -4.36
N GLU A 5 13.06 12.78 -5.51
CA GLU A 5 11.74 13.41 -5.62
C GLU A 5 10.66 12.64 -4.86
N LEU A 6 10.69 11.31 -4.89
CA LEU A 6 9.80 10.49 -4.07
C LEU A 6 10.02 10.69 -2.57
N LYS A 7 11.26 10.88 -2.11
CA LYS A 7 11.53 11.17 -0.69
C LYS A 7 10.91 12.50 -0.29
N LYS A 8 11.05 13.54 -1.11
CA LYS A 8 10.40 14.85 -0.89
C LYS A 8 8.88 14.72 -0.87
N LEU A 9 8.31 13.98 -1.81
CA LEU A 9 6.87 13.70 -1.85
C LEU A 9 6.41 12.97 -0.58
N GLY A 10 7.13 11.93 -0.15
CA GLY A 10 6.82 11.20 1.09
C GLY A 10 6.84 12.11 2.32
N HIS A 11 7.82 13.01 2.43
CA HIS A 11 7.84 14.02 3.49
C HIS A 11 6.61 14.94 3.41
N LYS A 12 6.24 15.41 2.21
CA LYS A 12 5.09 16.28 2.05
C LYS A 12 3.77 15.61 2.40
N VAL A 13 3.61 14.33 2.06
CA VAL A 13 2.47 13.52 2.46
C VAL A 13 2.38 13.42 3.98
N MET A 14 3.50 13.16 4.66
CA MET A 14 3.53 13.12 6.13
C MET A 14 3.15 14.47 6.76
N GLU A 15 3.61 15.60 6.23
CA GLU A 15 3.18 16.92 6.73
C GLU A 15 1.66 17.15 6.57
N ILE A 16 1.08 16.72 5.44
CA ILE A 16 -0.36 16.84 5.20
C ILE A 16 -1.14 15.89 6.14
N MET A 17 -0.58 14.73 6.45
CA MET A 17 -1.16 13.83 7.46
C MET A 17 -1.11 14.46 8.84
N ASP A 18 -0.01 15.12 9.21
CA ASP A 18 0.08 15.85 10.48
C ASP A 18 -1.07 16.88 10.58
N GLU A 19 -1.25 17.71 9.55
CA GLU A 19 -2.30 18.73 9.51
C GLU A 19 -3.72 18.12 9.61
N ASN A 20 -4.01 17.10 8.81
CA ASN A 20 -5.33 16.44 8.80
C ASN A 20 -5.68 15.77 10.13
N LEU A 21 -4.67 15.37 10.91
CA LEU A 21 -4.84 14.73 12.21
C LEU A 21 -4.73 15.72 13.38
N GLY A 22 -4.50 17.02 13.11
CA GLY A 22 -4.29 18.03 14.15
C GLY A 22 -2.98 17.86 14.93
N LEU A 23 -1.98 17.22 14.34
CA LEU A 23 -0.67 16.99 14.93
C LEU A 23 0.27 18.17 14.66
N PRO A 24 1.28 18.42 15.53
CA PRO A 24 2.34 19.37 15.23
C PRO A 24 3.03 19.03 13.92
N LYS A 25 3.37 20.05 13.11
CA LYS A 25 4.07 19.84 11.85
C LYS A 25 5.38 19.06 12.06
N GLY A 26 5.58 18.00 11.28
CA GLY A 26 6.75 17.14 11.33
C GLY A 26 6.65 16.01 12.35
N TYR A 27 5.52 15.87 13.06
CA TYR A 27 5.33 14.85 14.10
C TYR A 27 5.55 13.43 13.55
N ILE A 28 4.84 13.06 12.48
CA ILE A 28 4.94 11.71 11.89
C ILE A 28 6.34 11.45 11.36
N LYS A 29 6.97 12.43 10.69
CA LYS A 29 8.35 12.30 10.20
C LYS A 29 9.31 12.03 11.36
N ASN A 30 9.22 12.80 12.44
CA ASN A 30 10.10 12.68 13.60
C ASN A 30 9.91 11.34 14.32
N ALA A 31 8.68 10.79 14.32
CA ALA A 31 8.40 9.46 14.83
C ALA A 31 9.14 8.36 14.05
N PHE A 32 9.25 8.48 12.72
CA PHE A 32 10.03 7.54 11.90
C PHE A 32 11.55 7.76 11.97
N ASP A 33 11.98 9.00 12.13
CA ASP A 33 13.38 9.40 12.27
C ASP A 33 13.97 9.06 13.66
N GLY A 34 13.19 8.50 14.59
CA GLY A 34 13.67 8.17 15.94
C GLY A 34 14.25 9.38 16.70
N GLY A 35 13.81 10.60 16.37
CA GLY A 35 14.31 11.85 16.94
C GLY A 35 15.60 12.40 16.31
N VAL A 36 16.22 11.71 15.33
CA VAL A 36 17.40 12.19 14.61
C VAL A 36 17.04 12.42 13.14
N GLU A 37 17.13 13.67 12.71
CA GLU A 37 16.68 14.09 11.39
C GLU A 37 17.31 13.26 10.25
N ASN A 38 16.48 12.81 9.30
CA ASN A 38 16.91 12.09 8.10
C ASN A 38 17.53 10.71 8.33
N THR A 39 17.26 10.07 9.46
CA THR A 39 17.74 8.70 9.74
C THR A 39 16.75 7.62 9.31
N ALA A 40 15.47 7.97 9.08
CA ALA A 40 14.49 7.02 8.60
C ALA A 40 14.93 6.38 7.27
N PHE A 41 14.83 5.06 7.19
CA PHE A 41 15.17 4.32 5.99
C PHE A 41 14.17 4.62 4.86
N PHE A 42 14.69 5.09 3.73
CA PHE A 42 13.92 5.27 2.50
C PHE A 42 14.38 4.26 1.44
N GLY A 43 13.62 3.16 1.32
CA GLY A 43 13.84 2.09 0.35
C GLY A 43 13.09 2.32 -0.96
N THR A 44 13.62 1.78 -2.05
CA THR A 44 12.90 1.69 -3.33
C THR A 44 12.96 0.25 -3.82
N LYS A 45 11.80 -0.35 -4.11
CA LYS A 45 11.69 -1.69 -4.66
C LYS A 45 11.08 -1.60 -6.04
N VAL A 46 11.77 -2.15 -7.02
CA VAL A 46 11.25 -2.32 -8.39
C VAL A 46 10.95 -3.80 -8.57
N SER A 47 9.72 -4.12 -8.96
CA SER A 47 9.27 -5.50 -9.18
C SER A 47 8.83 -5.64 -10.63
N HIS A 48 9.25 -6.72 -11.28
CA HIS A 48 8.81 -7.09 -12.62
C HIS A 48 8.12 -8.44 -12.54
N TYR A 49 6.89 -8.53 -13.04
CA TYR A 49 6.06 -9.73 -13.00
C TYR A 49 5.89 -10.26 -14.43
N PRO A 50 6.63 -11.30 -14.83
CA PRO A 50 6.53 -11.83 -16.18
C PRO A 50 5.16 -12.48 -16.42
N PRO A 51 4.67 -12.51 -17.67
CA PRO A 51 3.44 -13.22 -18.02
C PRO A 51 3.49 -14.70 -17.66
N CYS A 52 2.36 -15.24 -17.21
CA CYS A 52 2.19 -16.61 -16.76
C CYS A 52 1.12 -17.32 -17.61
N PRO A 53 1.41 -18.50 -18.19
CA PRO A 53 0.43 -19.29 -18.93
C PRO A 53 -0.71 -19.86 -18.07
N HIS A 54 -0.48 -20.01 -16.76
CA HIS A 54 -1.45 -20.57 -15.81
C HIS A 54 -1.57 -19.68 -14.56
N PRO A 55 -2.04 -18.43 -14.72
CA PRO A 55 -2.05 -17.45 -13.63
C PRO A 55 -2.98 -17.83 -12.47
N GLU A 56 -3.90 -18.78 -12.67
CA GLU A 56 -4.77 -19.33 -11.65
C GLU A 56 -4.06 -20.28 -10.67
N LYS A 57 -2.88 -20.80 -11.04
CA LYS A 57 -2.13 -21.77 -10.22
C LYS A 57 -1.06 -21.14 -9.36
N VAL A 58 -0.71 -19.87 -9.60
CA VAL A 58 0.42 -19.21 -8.95
C VAL A 58 0.10 -17.77 -8.56
N ASN A 59 0.57 -17.37 -7.39
CA ASN A 59 0.52 -15.98 -6.95
C ASN A 59 1.82 -15.28 -7.32
N ALA A 60 1.73 -14.07 -7.88
CA ALA A 60 2.88 -13.27 -8.27
C ALA A 60 3.72 -12.82 -7.07
N LEU A 61 3.06 -12.48 -5.97
CA LEU A 61 3.69 -12.02 -4.75
C LEU A 61 2.96 -12.61 -3.57
N ARG A 62 3.71 -13.20 -2.64
CA ARG A 62 3.14 -13.68 -1.39
C ARG A 62 2.51 -12.51 -0.64
N ALA A 63 1.36 -12.78 -0.03
CA ALA A 63 0.73 -11.86 0.89
C ALA A 63 1.68 -11.42 2.00
N HIS A 64 1.82 -10.11 2.18
CA HIS A 64 2.61 -9.53 3.28
C HIS A 64 2.12 -8.11 3.57
N THR A 65 2.66 -7.52 4.63
CA THR A 65 2.57 -6.09 4.91
C THR A 65 3.96 -5.51 4.73
N ASP A 66 4.07 -4.40 4.01
CA ASP A 66 5.35 -3.75 3.82
C ASP A 66 5.95 -3.32 5.16
N ALA A 67 7.27 -3.42 5.24
CA ALA A 67 8.00 -2.87 6.37
C ALA A 67 8.12 -1.35 6.20
N GLY A 68 7.75 -0.60 7.23
CA GLY A 68 7.84 0.86 7.24
C GLY A 68 6.51 1.54 7.49
N GLY A 69 6.49 2.85 7.24
CA GLY A 69 5.36 3.73 7.52
C GLY A 69 4.52 4.06 6.29
N VAL A 70 5.13 4.80 5.36
CA VAL A 70 4.47 5.29 4.13
C VAL A 70 5.04 4.55 2.94
N VAL A 71 4.16 3.97 2.13
CA VAL A 71 4.50 3.31 0.86
C VAL A 71 3.87 4.10 -0.27
N LEU A 72 4.70 4.56 -1.21
CA LEU A 72 4.27 5.18 -2.46
C LEU A 72 4.43 4.15 -3.57
N LEU A 73 3.30 3.76 -4.17
CA LEU A 73 3.26 2.72 -5.19
C LEU A 73 2.92 3.33 -6.54
N PHE A 74 3.75 3.02 -7.53
CA PHE A 74 3.50 3.30 -8.94
C PHE A 74 3.45 1.95 -9.67
N GLN A 75 2.37 1.72 -10.41
CA GLN A 75 2.11 0.48 -11.14
C GLN A 75 1.78 0.82 -12.60
N ASP A 76 2.06 -0.12 -13.51
CA ASP A 76 1.57 -0.05 -14.87
C ASP A 76 0.07 -0.38 -14.95
N ASP A 77 -0.53 -0.18 -16.12
CA ASP A 77 -1.96 -0.39 -16.36
C ASP A 77 -2.34 -1.88 -16.48
N GLU A 78 -1.36 -2.77 -16.69
CA GLU A 78 -1.58 -4.21 -16.86
C GLU A 78 -1.54 -4.97 -15.53
N ALA A 79 -0.89 -4.41 -14.51
CA ALA A 79 -0.84 -4.94 -13.16
C ALA A 79 -2.13 -4.65 -12.39
N THR A 80 -2.69 -5.69 -11.77
CA THR A 80 -3.86 -5.56 -10.89
C THR A 80 -3.49 -5.82 -9.43
N ILE A 81 -3.85 -4.88 -8.56
CA ILE A 81 -3.79 -5.04 -7.11
C ILE A 81 -5.20 -5.28 -6.61
N GLN A 82 -5.39 -6.35 -5.85
CA GLN A 82 -6.68 -6.65 -5.25
C GLN A 82 -6.68 -6.24 -3.78
N PRO A 83 -7.77 -5.63 -3.28
CA PRO A 83 -7.99 -5.50 -1.85
C PRO A 83 -7.93 -6.89 -1.20
N ALA A 84 -7.59 -6.93 0.09
CA ALA A 84 -7.82 -8.15 0.85
C ALA A 84 -9.31 -8.52 0.71
N PRO A 85 -9.66 -9.76 0.32
CA PRO A 85 -11.06 -10.14 0.10
C PRO A 85 -11.96 -9.84 1.30
N GLN A 86 -11.41 -9.84 2.52
CA GLN A 86 -12.08 -9.50 3.77
C GLN A 86 -12.53 -8.03 3.88
N LEU A 87 -12.01 -7.16 3.01
CA LEU A 87 -12.37 -5.73 2.93
C LEU A 87 -13.41 -5.45 1.82
N LEU A 88 -13.88 -6.49 1.14
CA LEU A 88 -14.94 -6.39 0.15
C LEU A 88 -16.27 -6.73 0.82
N ASP A 89 -17.18 -5.76 0.93
CA ASP A 89 -18.55 -6.04 1.33
C ASP A 89 -19.18 -7.03 0.34
N ALA A 90 -19.79 -8.11 0.84
CA ALA A 90 -20.45 -9.16 0.06
C ALA A 90 -21.56 -8.64 -0.90
N LYS A 91 -21.95 -7.36 -0.79
CA LYS A 91 -22.94 -6.71 -1.68
C LYS A 91 -22.33 -6.07 -2.93
N VAL A 92 -21.00 -5.99 -3.04
CA VAL A 92 -20.31 -5.33 -4.17
C VAL A 92 -20.15 -6.26 -5.38
N GLU A 93 -20.33 -7.58 -5.21
CA GLU A 93 -20.15 -8.60 -6.25
C GLU A 93 -20.97 -8.35 -7.54
N ASN A 94 -22.10 -7.65 -7.47
CA ASN A 94 -22.99 -7.46 -8.62
C ASN A 94 -22.87 -6.10 -9.33
N LYS A 95 -21.90 -5.23 -9.02
CA LYS A 95 -21.85 -3.87 -9.62
C LYS A 95 -20.50 -3.35 -10.13
N VAL A 96 -19.44 -4.16 -10.23
CA VAL A 96 -18.12 -3.65 -10.63
C VAL A 96 -17.53 -4.42 -11.81
N LYS A 97 -18.03 -4.14 -13.02
CA LYS A 97 -17.29 -4.40 -14.28
C LYS A 97 -16.28 -3.29 -14.61
N ASN A 98 -16.11 -2.28 -13.75
CA ASN A 98 -15.18 -1.19 -13.98
C ASN A 98 -14.53 -0.74 -12.66
N VAL A 99 -13.23 -1.03 -12.54
CA VAL A 99 -12.25 -0.53 -11.56
C VAL A 99 -12.64 -0.73 -10.09
N ALA A 100 -11.98 -1.68 -9.43
CA ALA A 100 -12.03 -1.89 -7.99
C ALA A 100 -11.68 -0.58 -7.25
N LYS A 101 -12.70 0.18 -6.88
CA LYS A 101 -12.54 1.43 -6.14
C LYS A 101 -12.13 1.04 -4.71
N TYR A 102 -10.91 1.40 -4.32
CA TYR A 102 -10.47 1.23 -2.93
C TYR A 102 -11.51 1.83 -1.98
N PRO A 103 -11.83 1.15 -0.87
CA PRO A 103 -12.74 1.71 0.12
C PRO A 103 -12.23 3.07 0.59
N LYS A 104 -13.15 3.99 0.87
CA LYS A 104 -12.80 5.28 1.47
C LYS A 104 -12.44 5.02 2.93
N PHE A 105 -11.15 4.97 3.24
CA PHE A 105 -10.68 4.85 4.62
C PHE A 105 -10.43 6.22 5.23
N VAL A 106 -10.91 6.44 6.45
CA VAL A 106 -10.38 7.48 7.33
C VAL A 106 -9.19 6.86 8.08
N PHE A 107 -8.16 7.65 8.38
CA PHE A 107 -6.94 7.15 9.01
C PHE A 107 -7.19 6.34 10.30
N GLY A 108 -8.20 6.75 11.10
CA GLY A 108 -8.63 6.02 12.28
C GLY A 108 -9.14 4.60 11.96
N ASP A 109 -10.03 4.47 10.98
CA ASP A 109 -10.55 3.15 10.54
C ASP A 109 -9.42 2.26 10.02
N TYR A 110 -8.48 2.86 9.26
CA TYR A 110 -7.28 2.16 8.80
C TYR A 110 -6.43 1.65 9.98
N MET A 111 -6.28 2.43 11.05
CA MET A 111 -5.51 2.01 12.23
C MET A 111 -6.16 0.90 13.04
N SER A 112 -7.48 0.92 13.20
CA SER A 112 -8.20 -0.21 13.82
C SER A 112 -7.99 -1.50 13.01
N VAL A 113 -8.19 -1.44 11.69
CA VAL A 113 -7.97 -2.59 10.79
C VAL A 113 -6.50 -3.01 10.78
N TYR A 114 -5.56 -2.06 10.75
CA TYR A 114 -4.14 -2.35 10.71
C TYR A 114 -3.67 -3.07 11.96
N LEU A 115 -4.04 -2.59 13.16
CA LEU A 115 -3.64 -3.22 14.42
C LEU A 115 -4.18 -4.64 14.54
N GLU A 116 -5.43 -4.86 14.15
CA GLU A 116 -6.06 -6.19 14.18
C GLU A 116 -5.46 -7.14 13.13
N GLN A 117 -5.26 -6.66 11.91
CA GLN A 117 -4.86 -7.52 10.80
C GLN A 117 -3.36 -7.68 10.66
N LYS A 118 -2.50 -6.73 11.10
CA LYS A 118 -1.05 -6.72 10.84
C LYS A 118 -0.40 -8.06 11.18
N PHE A 119 -0.81 -8.65 12.29
CA PHE A 119 -0.23 -9.86 12.86
C PHE A 119 -0.98 -11.15 12.50
N GLN A 120 -2.07 -11.05 11.74
CA GLN A 120 -2.81 -12.22 11.26
C GLN A 120 -2.14 -12.82 10.00
N PRO A 121 -2.35 -14.13 9.74
CA PRO A 121 -2.02 -14.73 8.45
C PRO A 121 -2.63 -13.95 7.28
N LYS A 122 -1.88 -13.77 6.20
CA LYS A 122 -2.26 -12.91 5.08
C LYS A 122 -2.69 -13.75 3.88
N GLU A 123 -3.86 -13.44 3.31
CA GLU A 123 -4.33 -14.02 2.05
C GLU A 123 -3.64 -13.38 0.83
N PRO A 124 -3.42 -14.12 -0.28
CA PRO A 124 -2.80 -13.60 -1.51
C PRO A 124 -3.49 -12.34 -2.05
N ARG A 125 -2.69 -11.32 -2.41
CA ARG A 125 -3.20 -10.01 -2.92
C ARG A 125 -2.80 -9.68 -4.36
N PHE A 126 -1.83 -10.42 -4.92
CA PHE A 126 -1.32 -10.22 -6.28
C PHE A 126 -1.47 -11.52 -7.09
N ARG A 127 -2.23 -11.45 -8.18
CA ARG A 127 -2.34 -12.55 -9.15
C ARG A 127 -1.19 -12.48 -10.14
N ALA A 128 -0.81 -13.63 -10.68
CA ALA A 128 0.12 -13.66 -11.80
C ALA A 128 -0.49 -12.96 -13.03
N VAL A 129 0.37 -12.25 -13.76
CA VAL A 129 0.00 -11.59 -15.03
C VAL A 129 -0.35 -12.69 -16.04
N ALA A 130 -1.48 -12.57 -16.73
CA ALA A 130 -1.86 -13.56 -17.73
C ALA A 130 -0.97 -13.43 -18.98
N ALA A 131 -0.55 -14.56 -19.56
CA ALA A 131 0.01 -14.57 -20.90
C ALA A 131 -1.07 -14.23 -21.93
N ILE A 132 -0.75 -13.33 -22.87
CA ILE A 132 -1.56 -12.99 -24.05
C ILE A 132 -1.20 -13.96 -25.18
#